data_AF-A0A818IB52-F1
#
_entry.id   AF-A0A818IB52-F1
#
_cell.length_a   1.000
_cell.length_b   1.000
_cell.length_c   1.000
_cell.angle_alpha   90.00
_cell.angle_beta   90.00
_cell.angle_gamma   90.00
#
_symmetry.space_group_name_H-M   'P 1'
#
loop_
_entity.id
_entity.type
_entity.pdbx_description
1 polymer ?
#
loop_
_entity_poly.entity_id
_entity_poly.type
_entity_poly.pdbx_seq_one_letter_code
_entity_poly.pdbx_strand_id
1 'polypeptide(L)'
;LTNQLITVFENLSNEIIYEIFEYLNFHHVFEAFHDLNGRLQNLLVNSNLPIKINISSMSKSRFQCYLTYFIMSQTYRIKSFRLSNPFATDMTLLLFPITTNLTRLESLTINNIESDYFEGVINHLFSLPSLSSLVITSIDYITNQNDIYQKIFRLPTLKYCQILCETLKHLRAMSIATNEFSSIEYLVINNKVSIDQLYSLLPYVPQLRRLSLGHLCEPRWSRTDMNSIILNYLTYVSLELYSVSFDNFESIIKNFF
;
A
#
# COMPACT_ATOMS: atom_id res chain seq x y z
N LEU A 1 -45.50 16.76 5.02
CA LEU A 1 -44.47 15.69 5.10
C LEU A 1 -45.20 14.41 5.46
N THR A 2 -45.58 13.63 4.47
CA THR A 2 -46.15 12.29 4.67
C THR A 2 -45.03 11.38 5.17
N ASN A 3 -45.18 10.82 6.38
CA ASN A 3 -44.31 9.76 6.88
C ASN A 3 -44.43 8.55 5.96
N GLN A 4 -43.55 8.46 4.97
CA GLN A 4 -43.50 7.35 4.04
C GLN A 4 -42.91 6.17 4.81
N LEU A 5 -43.72 5.13 5.02
CA LEU A 5 -43.30 3.92 5.73
C LEU A 5 -42.26 3.20 4.86
N ILE A 6 -41.00 3.16 5.34
CA ILE A 6 -39.92 2.46 4.65
C ILE A 6 -40.11 0.96 4.88
N THR A 7 -40.71 0.27 3.91
CA THR A 7 -41.00 -1.16 3.98
C THR A 7 -40.11 -2.00 3.07
N VAL A 8 -39.43 -1.39 2.11
CA VAL A 8 -38.52 -2.03 1.15
C VAL A 8 -37.27 -1.18 0.94
N PHE A 9 -36.18 -1.83 0.53
CA PHE A 9 -34.86 -1.18 0.36
C PHE A 9 -34.91 -0.02 -0.64
N GLU A 10 -35.72 -0.16 -1.70
CA GLU A 10 -35.90 0.85 -2.74
C GLU A 10 -36.63 2.11 -2.25
N ASN A 11 -37.18 2.12 -1.03
CA ASN A 11 -37.76 3.32 -0.43
C ASN A 11 -36.71 4.14 0.33
N LEU A 12 -35.47 3.64 0.50
CA LEU A 12 -34.39 4.40 1.11
C LEU A 12 -34.00 5.60 0.24
N SER A 13 -33.68 6.72 0.90
CA SER A 13 -33.16 7.90 0.23
C SER A 13 -31.79 7.62 -0.39
N ASN A 14 -31.39 8.43 -1.37
CA ASN A 14 -30.11 8.22 -2.06
C ASN A 14 -28.93 8.36 -1.11
N GLU A 15 -29.02 9.26 -0.13
CA GLU A 15 -28.01 9.50 0.90
C GLU A 15 -27.74 8.25 1.73
N ILE A 16 -28.81 7.58 2.20
CA ILE A 16 -28.67 6.34 2.97
C ILE A 16 -28.09 5.22 2.12
N ILE A 17 -28.50 5.11 0.86
CA ILE A 17 -27.94 4.10 -0.06
C ILE A 17 -26.46 4.35 -0.29
N TYR A 18 -26.05 5.61 -0.45
CA TYR A 18 -24.64 5.99 -0.58
C TYR A 18 -23.84 5.62 0.66
N GLU A 19 -24.34 5.94 1.85
CA GLU A 19 -23.69 5.54 3.11
C GLU A 19 -23.51 4.03 3.18
N ILE A 20 -24.54 3.24 2.83
CA ILE A 20 -24.44 1.77 2.78
C ILE A 20 -23.36 1.32 1.79
N PHE A 21 -23.33 1.90 0.59
CA PHE A 21 -22.35 1.53 -0.44
C PHE A 21 -20.91 1.84 -0.04
N GLU A 22 -20.66 2.85 0.80
CA GLU A 22 -19.30 3.20 1.27
C GLU A 22 -18.64 2.11 2.13
N TYR A 23 -19.44 1.26 2.79
CA TYR A 23 -18.99 0.14 3.61
C TYR A 23 -18.79 -1.15 2.82
N LEU A 24 -19.25 -1.20 1.57
CA LEU A 24 -19.24 -2.40 0.74
C LEU A 24 -18.13 -2.38 -0.30
N ASN A 25 -17.71 -3.57 -0.73
CA ASN A 25 -16.88 -3.70 -1.91
C ASN A 25 -17.69 -3.30 -3.15
N PHE A 26 -17.22 -2.31 -3.89
CA PHE A 26 -17.99 -1.74 -4.99
C PHE A 26 -18.33 -2.79 -6.07
N HIS A 27 -17.48 -3.81 -6.25
CA HIS A 27 -17.78 -4.92 -7.15
C HIS A 27 -19.10 -5.63 -6.80
N HIS A 28 -19.31 -5.95 -5.51
CA HIS A 28 -20.55 -6.59 -5.05
C HIS A 28 -21.74 -5.64 -5.16
N VAL A 29 -21.53 -4.36 -4.89
CA VAL A 29 -22.57 -3.34 -5.06
C VAL A 29 -23.00 -3.26 -6.52
N PHE A 30 -22.04 -3.21 -7.44
CA PHE A 30 -22.33 -3.15 -8.86
C PHE A 30 -23.12 -4.40 -9.31
N GLU A 31 -22.64 -5.59 -9.00
CA GLU A 31 -23.33 -6.83 -9.38
C GLU A 31 -24.73 -6.97 -8.77
N ALA A 32 -24.92 -6.55 -7.52
CA ALA A 32 -26.20 -6.69 -6.85
C ALA A 32 -27.23 -5.65 -7.30
N PHE A 33 -26.81 -4.41 -7.61
CA PHE A 33 -27.72 -3.27 -7.77
C PHE A 33 -27.77 -2.65 -9.17
N HIS A 34 -26.86 -3.01 -10.10
CA HIS A 34 -26.78 -2.39 -11.43
C HIS A 34 -28.05 -2.61 -12.27
N ASP A 35 -28.63 -3.80 -12.21
CA ASP A 35 -29.78 -4.21 -13.05
C ASP A 35 -31.11 -4.24 -12.28
N LEU A 36 -31.16 -3.77 -11.03
CA LEU A 36 -32.39 -3.83 -10.22
C LEU A 36 -33.44 -2.80 -10.66
N ASN A 37 -33.04 -1.54 -10.83
CA ASN A 37 -33.88 -0.49 -11.38
C ASN A 37 -33.05 0.73 -11.82
N GLY A 38 -33.66 1.58 -12.67
CA GLY A 38 -32.97 2.75 -13.23
C GLY A 38 -32.49 3.75 -12.18
N ARG A 39 -33.14 3.85 -11.01
CA ARG A 39 -32.67 4.74 -9.92
C ARG A 39 -31.33 4.25 -9.38
N LEU A 40 -31.25 2.97 -8.98
CA LEU A 40 -30.02 2.37 -8.46
C LEU A 40 -28.90 2.34 -9.51
N GLN A 41 -29.23 2.01 -10.75
CA GLN A 41 -28.27 2.04 -11.85
C GLN A 41 -27.66 3.44 -12.01
N ASN A 42 -28.50 4.49 -11.97
CA ASN A 42 -28.05 5.88 -12.05
C ASN A 42 -27.16 6.27 -10.85
N LEU A 43 -27.47 5.78 -9.64
CA LEU A 43 -26.62 5.99 -8.46
C LEU A 43 -25.23 5.35 -8.61
N LEU A 44 -25.10 4.26 -9.35
CA LEU A 44 -23.80 3.60 -9.56
C LEU A 44 -22.97 4.26 -10.65
N VAL A 45 -23.61 4.56 -11.79
CA VAL A 45 -22.91 5.02 -13.00
C VAL A 45 -22.61 6.53 -12.96
N ASN A 46 -23.57 7.33 -12.48
CA ASN A 46 -23.51 8.80 -12.59
C ASN A 46 -23.23 9.52 -11.26
N SER A 47 -22.89 8.79 -10.19
CA SER A 47 -22.51 9.41 -8.92
C SER A 47 -21.04 9.83 -8.90
N ASN A 48 -20.74 10.80 -8.04
CA ASN A 48 -19.36 11.20 -7.72
C ASN A 48 -18.81 10.40 -6.52
N LEU A 49 -19.47 9.32 -6.11
CA LEU A 49 -19.03 8.55 -4.96
C LEU A 49 -17.65 7.95 -5.21
N PRO A 50 -16.75 8.02 -4.22
CA PRO A 50 -15.45 7.39 -4.30
C PRO A 50 -15.61 5.87 -4.34
N ILE A 51 -14.88 5.24 -5.25
CA ILE A 51 -14.92 3.79 -5.45
C ILE A 51 -13.76 3.15 -4.70
N LYS A 52 -14.08 2.11 -3.92
CA LYS A 52 -13.11 1.20 -3.31
C LYS A 52 -13.24 -0.17 -3.99
N ILE A 53 -12.17 -0.59 -4.65
CA ILE A 53 -12.12 -1.86 -5.37
C ILE A 53 -11.33 -2.86 -4.54
N ASN A 54 -11.94 -4.02 -4.28
CA ASN A 54 -11.21 -5.17 -3.74
C ASN A 54 -11.47 -6.39 -4.61
N ILE A 55 -10.44 -6.84 -5.33
CA ILE A 55 -10.51 -8.00 -6.24
C ILE A 55 -9.73 -9.21 -5.70
N SER A 56 -9.37 -9.20 -4.40
CA SER A 56 -8.49 -10.22 -3.80
C SER A 56 -8.99 -11.66 -3.93
N SER A 57 -10.30 -11.86 -4.08
CA SER A 57 -10.94 -13.18 -4.24
C SER A 57 -11.50 -13.41 -5.65
N MET A 58 -11.24 -12.51 -6.59
CA MET A 58 -11.78 -12.57 -7.95
C MET A 58 -10.90 -13.48 -8.82
N SER A 59 -11.51 -14.22 -9.76
CA SER A 59 -10.74 -14.98 -10.77
C SER A 59 -10.22 -14.06 -11.88
N LYS A 60 -9.17 -14.49 -12.61
CA LYS A 60 -8.56 -13.73 -13.71
C LYS A 60 -9.59 -13.32 -14.77
N SER A 61 -10.43 -14.28 -15.21
CA SER A 61 -11.45 -14.05 -16.23
C SER A 61 -12.50 -13.03 -15.78
N ARG A 62 -13.00 -13.16 -14.54
CA ARG A 62 -13.97 -12.22 -13.97
C ARG A 62 -13.36 -10.83 -13.80
N PHE A 63 -12.09 -10.76 -13.39
CA PHE A 63 -11.37 -9.50 -13.30
C PHE A 63 -11.22 -8.83 -14.66
N GLN A 64 -10.86 -9.57 -15.71
CA GLN A 64 -10.74 -9.01 -17.05
C GLN A 64 -12.07 -8.45 -17.56
N CYS A 65 -13.19 -9.17 -17.37
CA CYS A 65 -14.52 -8.64 -17.68
C CYS A 65 -14.83 -7.37 -16.87
N TYR A 66 -14.65 -7.43 -15.54
CA TYR A 66 -14.91 -6.30 -14.66
C TYR A 66 -14.06 -5.07 -15.02
N LEU A 67 -12.82 -5.32 -15.45
CA LEU A 67 -11.92 -4.29 -15.90
C LEU A 67 -12.46 -3.56 -17.13
N THR A 68 -12.75 -4.32 -18.18
CA THR A 68 -13.20 -3.80 -19.47
C THR A 68 -14.55 -3.10 -19.38
N TYR A 69 -15.51 -3.67 -18.67
CA TYR A 69 -16.88 -3.15 -18.65
C TYR A 69 -17.11 -2.07 -17.61
N PHE A 70 -16.29 -2.00 -16.56
CA PHE A 70 -16.54 -1.10 -15.44
C PHE A 70 -15.34 -0.21 -15.11
N ILE A 71 -14.23 -0.80 -14.64
CA ILE A 71 -13.11 -0.05 -14.05
C ILE A 71 -12.59 1.01 -15.01
N MET A 72 -12.41 0.67 -16.30
CA MET A 72 -11.88 1.60 -17.30
C MET A 72 -12.75 2.86 -17.47
N SER A 73 -14.06 2.78 -17.23
CA SER A 73 -14.98 3.92 -17.34
C SER A 73 -15.04 4.80 -16.08
N GLN A 74 -14.55 4.29 -14.94
CA GLN A 74 -14.70 4.92 -13.62
C GLN A 74 -13.37 5.24 -12.95
N THR A 75 -12.25 5.21 -13.69
CA THR A 75 -10.89 5.39 -13.16
C THR A 75 -10.71 6.66 -12.31
N TYR A 76 -11.34 7.76 -12.73
CA TYR A 76 -11.32 9.04 -12.03
C TYR A 76 -12.03 9.04 -10.66
N ARG A 77 -12.76 7.98 -10.29
CA ARG A 77 -13.46 7.87 -9.00
C ARG A 77 -12.78 6.91 -8.03
N ILE A 78 -11.86 6.08 -8.54
CA ILE A 78 -11.23 5.02 -7.74
C ILE A 78 -10.23 5.66 -6.78
N LYS A 79 -10.52 5.53 -5.48
CA LYS A 79 -9.68 6.02 -4.40
C LYS A 79 -8.84 4.93 -3.75
N SER A 80 -9.36 3.70 -3.72
CA SER A 80 -8.66 2.57 -3.13
C SER A 80 -8.74 1.37 -4.05
N PHE A 81 -7.60 0.70 -4.22
CA PHE A 81 -7.50 -0.50 -5.03
C PHE A 81 -6.74 -1.58 -4.26
N ARG A 82 -7.40 -2.71 -4.03
CA ARG A 82 -6.83 -3.87 -3.35
C ARG A 82 -6.86 -5.08 -4.25
N LEU A 83 -5.68 -5.65 -4.47
CA LEU A 83 -5.45 -6.87 -5.22
C LEU A 83 -4.62 -7.84 -4.37
N SER A 84 -4.93 -9.12 -4.48
CA SER A 84 -4.17 -10.19 -3.82
C SER A 84 -4.00 -11.33 -4.82
N ASN A 85 -2.79 -11.89 -4.88
CA ASN A 85 -2.43 -12.89 -5.88
C ASN A 85 -2.94 -12.52 -7.29
N PRO A 86 -2.51 -11.37 -7.84
CA PRO A 86 -3.01 -10.86 -9.11
C PRO A 86 -2.45 -11.67 -10.31
N PHE A 87 -2.68 -12.97 -10.29
CA PHE A 87 -2.51 -13.91 -11.39
C PHE A 87 -1.11 -13.96 -11.99
N ALA A 88 -0.14 -14.33 -11.15
CA ALA A 88 1.14 -15.05 -11.36
C ALA A 88 2.02 -14.83 -12.61
N THR A 89 1.53 -14.32 -13.74
CA THR A 89 2.35 -14.13 -14.94
C THR A 89 2.03 -12.88 -15.78
N ASP A 90 0.87 -12.22 -15.60
CA ASP A 90 0.40 -11.12 -16.50
C ASP A 90 0.03 -9.80 -15.79
N MET A 91 0.46 -9.64 -14.53
CA MET A 91 0.18 -8.46 -13.68
C MET A 91 0.41 -7.14 -14.40
N THR A 92 1.57 -7.04 -15.05
CA THR A 92 2.07 -5.86 -15.73
C THR A 92 1.16 -5.47 -16.89
N LEU A 93 0.75 -6.43 -17.70
CA LEU A 93 -0.11 -6.20 -18.85
C LEU A 93 -1.52 -5.75 -18.45
N LEU A 94 -2.02 -6.21 -17.30
CA LEU A 94 -3.39 -5.93 -16.86
C LEU A 94 -3.51 -4.63 -16.04
N LEU A 95 -2.56 -4.33 -15.15
CA LEU A 95 -2.66 -3.17 -14.27
C LEU A 95 -2.07 -1.89 -14.88
N PHE A 96 -1.02 -1.99 -15.69
CA PHE A 96 -0.32 -0.82 -16.22
C PHE A 96 -1.13 0.08 -17.15
N PRO A 97 -2.04 -0.43 -18.02
CA PRO A 97 -2.93 0.43 -18.80
C PRO A 97 -3.88 1.26 -17.93
N ILE A 98 -4.16 0.80 -16.70
CA ILE A 98 -5.12 1.43 -15.79
C ILE A 98 -4.41 2.45 -14.91
N THR A 99 -3.22 2.13 -14.39
CA THR A 99 -2.54 2.93 -13.37
C THR A 99 -2.29 4.37 -13.81
N THR A 100 -2.01 4.60 -15.09
CA THR A 100 -1.84 5.96 -15.64
C THR A 100 -3.11 6.81 -15.54
N ASN A 101 -4.28 6.18 -15.51
CA ASN A 101 -5.58 6.86 -15.44
C ASN A 101 -6.15 6.95 -14.02
N LEU A 102 -5.51 6.33 -13.04
CA LEU A 102 -5.93 6.30 -11.63
C LEU A 102 -5.46 7.55 -10.87
N THR A 103 -5.78 8.74 -11.40
CA THR A 103 -5.26 10.03 -10.91
C THR A 103 -5.69 10.36 -9.47
N ARG A 104 -6.81 9.82 -9.00
CA ARG A 104 -7.34 10.00 -7.63
C ARG A 104 -7.08 8.83 -6.69
N LEU A 105 -6.25 7.86 -7.10
CA LEU A 105 -5.94 6.71 -6.25
C LEU A 105 -5.11 7.17 -5.07
N GLU A 106 -5.68 7.01 -3.88
CA GLU A 106 -5.09 7.40 -2.60
C GLU A 106 -4.44 6.21 -1.88
N SER A 107 -4.98 5.00 -2.08
CA SER A 107 -4.54 3.78 -1.39
C SER A 107 -4.43 2.59 -2.33
N LEU A 108 -3.26 1.96 -2.35
CA LEU A 108 -2.99 0.76 -3.13
C LEU A 108 -2.51 -0.36 -2.22
N THR A 109 -3.16 -1.52 -2.32
CA THR A 109 -2.75 -2.74 -1.63
C THR A 109 -2.53 -3.85 -2.63
N ILE A 110 -1.30 -4.36 -2.69
CA ILE A 110 -0.87 -5.45 -3.56
C ILE A 110 -0.33 -6.56 -2.67
N ASN A 111 -1.11 -7.62 -2.48
CA ASN A 111 -0.65 -8.76 -1.73
C ASN A 111 -0.19 -9.87 -2.68
N ASN A 112 0.83 -10.59 -2.26
CA ASN A 112 1.30 -11.81 -2.90
C ASN A 112 1.69 -11.58 -4.38
N ILE A 113 2.54 -10.57 -4.63
CA ILE A 113 3.14 -10.35 -5.95
C ILE A 113 4.42 -11.19 -6.11
N GLU A 114 4.64 -11.74 -7.31
CA GLU A 114 5.92 -12.39 -7.64
C GLU A 114 7.04 -11.36 -7.79
N SER A 115 8.24 -11.74 -7.36
CA SER A 115 9.41 -10.87 -7.29
C SER A 115 9.78 -10.25 -8.64
N ASP A 116 9.56 -11.00 -9.74
CA ASP A 116 9.82 -10.56 -11.11
C ASP A 116 8.98 -9.34 -11.53
N TYR A 117 7.79 -9.16 -10.94
CA TYR A 117 6.91 -8.03 -11.24
C TYR A 117 7.08 -6.85 -10.30
N PHE A 118 7.81 -7.02 -9.21
CA PHE A 118 7.91 -6.05 -8.15
C PHE A 118 8.46 -4.71 -8.66
N GLU A 119 9.59 -4.76 -9.37
CA GLU A 119 10.22 -3.56 -9.92
C GLU A 119 9.33 -2.84 -10.93
N GLY A 120 8.68 -3.61 -11.82
CA GLY A 120 7.72 -3.07 -12.78
C GLY A 120 6.61 -2.29 -12.09
N VAL A 121 6.00 -2.87 -11.05
CA VAL A 121 4.95 -2.22 -10.26
C VAL A 121 5.45 -0.94 -9.60
N ILE A 122 6.60 -0.98 -8.92
CA ILE A 122 7.15 0.21 -8.25
C ILE A 122 7.41 1.36 -9.22
N ASN A 123 7.94 1.07 -10.41
CA ASN A 123 8.19 2.09 -11.44
C ASN A 123 6.88 2.79 -11.88
N HIS A 124 5.74 2.10 -11.84
CA HIS A 124 4.44 2.67 -12.22
C HIS A 124 3.82 3.50 -11.09
N LEU A 125 4.22 3.31 -9.83
CA LEU A 125 3.68 4.09 -8.71
C LEU A 125 3.98 5.58 -8.82
N PHE A 126 5.07 5.96 -9.52
CA PHE A 126 5.39 7.35 -9.81
C PHE A 126 4.34 8.07 -10.69
N SER A 127 3.52 7.31 -11.43
CA SER A 127 2.42 7.87 -12.23
C SER A 127 1.16 8.18 -11.41
N LEU A 128 1.14 7.83 -10.12
CA LEU A 128 -0.02 7.99 -9.24
C LEU A 128 0.17 9.22 -8.34
N PRO A 129 -0.33 10.41 -8.74
CA PRO A 129 -0.02 11.66 -8.04
C PRO A 129 -0.60 11.72 -6.62
N SER A 130 -1.70 11.01 -6.37
CA SER A 130 -2.44 11.06 -5.10
C SER A 130 -2.10 9.92 -4.14
N LEU A 131 -1.14 9.04 -4.49
CA LEU A 131 -0.88 7.82 -3.73
C LEU A 131 -0.26 8.12 -2.36
N SER A 132 -1.09 8.02 -1.31
CA SER A 132 -0.71 8.32 0.07
C SER A 132 -0.53 7.09 0.94
N SER A 133 -1.03 5.93 0.50
CA SER A 133 -0.96 4.67 1.23
C SER A 133 -0.60 3.52 0.30
N LEU A 134 0.49 2.82 0.63
CA LEU A 134 0.97 1.64 -0.09
C LEU A 134 1.14 0.47 0.87
N VAL A 135 0.51 -0.65 0.53
CA VAL A 135 0.78 -1.97 1.13
C VAL A 135 1.23 -2.88 0.00
N ILE A 136 2.43 -3.43 0.12
CA ILE A 136 2.95 -4.35 -0.90
C ILE A 136 3.62 -5.56 -0.25
N THR A 137 3.19 -6.77 -0.64
CA THR A 137 3.74 -8.03 -0.14
C THR A 137 4.13 -8.94 -1.30
N SER A 138 5.31 -9.55 -1.21
CA SER A 138 5.80 -10.51 -2.19
C SER A 138 5.61 -11.94 -1.69
N ILE A 139 5.36 -12.89 -2.60
CA ILE A 139 5.27 -14.32 -2.24
C ILE A 139 6.62 -15.02 -2.14
N ASP A 140 7.63 -14.46 -2.79
CA ASP A 140 8.95 -15.04 -3.00
C ASP A 140 10.05 -14.01 -2.67
N TYR A 141 11.29 -14.41 -2.88
CA TYR A 141 12.45 -13.63 -2.49
C TYR A 141 12.83 -12.61 -3.56
N ILE A 142 12.85 -11.33 -3.19
CA ILE A 142 13.32 -10.25 -4.06
C ILE A 142 14.85 -10.16 -4.07
N THR A 143 15.42 -9.78 -5.20
CA THR A 143 16.87 -9.72 -5.40
C THR A 143 17.50 -8.37 -5.04
N ASN A 144 16.75 -7.25 -5.12
CA ASN A 144 17.27 -5.89 -4.99
C ASN A 144 16.45 -5.05 -4.00
N GLN A 145 16.33 -5.53 -2.75
CA GLN A 145 15.51 -4.92 -1.70
C GLN A 145 15.83 -3.45 -1.42
N ASN A 146 17.12 -3.09 -1.35
CA ASN A 146 17.53 -1.71 -1.08
C ASN A 146 17.06 -0.74 -2.19
N ASP A 147 17.23 -1.13 -3.45
CA ASP A 147 16.80 -0.31 -4.60
C ASP A 147 15.28 -0.11 -4.59
N ILE A 148 14.55 -1.16 -4.20
CA ILE A 148 13.10 -1.11 -4.01
C ILE A 148 12.71 -0.10 -2.92
N TYR A 149 13.35 -0.15 -1.75
CA TYR A 149 13.08 0.81 -0.67
C TYR A 149 13.36 2.24 -1.11
N GLN A 150 14.50 2.48 -1.76
CA GLN A 150 14.83 3.81 -2.27
C GLN A 150 13.81 4.34 -3.26
N LYS A 151 13.36 3.50 -4.20
CA LYS A 151 12.30 3.89 -5.15
C LYS A 151 10.98 4.20 -4.45
N ILE A 152 10.56 3.38 -3.48
CA ILE A 152 9.32 3.61 -2.72
C ILE A 152 9.41 4.91 -1.92
N PHE A 153 10.54 5.18 -1.26
CA PHE A 153 10.71 6.36 -0.41
C PHE A 153 10.73 7.66 -1.19
N ARG A 154 11.04 7.62 -2.49
CA ARG A 154 10.94 8.74 -3.42
C ARG A 154 9.51 9.07 -3.87
N LEU A 155 8.51 8.27 -3.49
CA LEU A 155 7.11 8.56 -3.83
C LEU A 155 6.64 9.81 -3.07
N PRO A 156 6.23 10.88 -3.77
CA PRO A 156 6.16 12.23 -3.19
C PRO A 156 5.05 12.39 -2.16
N THR A 157 3.92 11.72 -2.34
CA THR A 157 2.71 11.87 -1.51
C THR A 157 2.53 10.73 -0.51
N LEU A 158 3.46 9.76 -0.48
CA LEU A 158 3.33 8.54 0.31
C LEU A 158 3.52 8.81 1.81
N LYS A 159 2.45 8.65 2.58
CA LYS A 159 2.44 8.84 4.05
C LYS A 159 2.45 7.52 4.81
N TYR A 160 1.77 6.50 4.29
CA TYR A 160 1.70 5.17 4.89
C TYR A 160 2.35 4.16 3.96
N CYS A 161 3.32 3.41 4.48
CA CYS A 161 4.02 2.38 3.73
C CYS A 161 4.13 1.11 4.57
N GLN A 162 3.63 0.00 4.02
CA GLN A 162 3.81 -1.34 4.57
C GLN A 162 4.43 -2.25 3.52
N ILE A 163 5.55 -2.88 3.86
CA ILE A 163 6.32 -3.73 2.96
C ILE A 163 6.59 -5.08 3.63
N LEU A 164 6.31 -6.16 2.89
CA LEU A 164 6.73 -7.52 3.24
C LEU A 164 7.41 -8.12 2.01
N CYS A 165 8.74 -8.00 1.92
CA CYS A 165 9.51 -8.54 0.82
C CYS A 165 10.82 -9.11 1.34
N GLU A 166 10.91 -10.44 1.41
CA GLU A 166 12.12 -11.10 1.88
C GLU A 166 13.20 -11.11 0.78
N THR A 167 14.46 -11.21 1.17
CA THR A 167 15.57 -11.39 0.24
C THR A 167 16.49 -12.51 0.71
N LEU A 168 16.96 -13.35 -0.22
CA LEU A 168 18.00 -14.35 0.04
C LEU A 168 19.40 -13.73 0.05
N LYS A 169 19.57 -12.57 -0.59
CA LYS A 169 20.87 -11.92 -0.65
C LYS A 169 21.24 -11.36 0.71
N HIS A 170 22.55 -11.23 0.94
CA HIS A 170 23.03 -10.55 2.13
C HIS A 170 22.51 -9.12 2.16
N LEU A 171 21.86 -8.80 3.29
CA LEU A 171 21.39 -7.47 3.65
C LEU A 171 22.60 -6.52 3.68
N ARG A 172 22.74 -5.70 2.64
CA ARG A 172 23.75 -4.62 2.58
C ARG A 172 23.11 -3.34 3.10
N ALA A 173 23.92 -2.47 3.71
CA ALA A 173 23.48 -1.10 3.99
C ALA A 173 23.10 -0.38 2.69
N MET A 174 22.11 0.51 2.77
CA MET A 174 21.77 1.41 1.67
C MET A 174 22.81 2.54 1.56
N SER A 175 22.87 3.20 0.41
CA SER A 175 23.58 4.47 0.30
C SER A 175 22.98 5.48 1.29
N ILE A 176 23.82 6.37 1.83
CA ILE A 176 23.36 7.43 2.74
C ILE A 176 22.46 8.40 1.97
N ALA A 177 21.33 8.80 2.58
CA ALA A 177 20.42 9.78 2.00
C ALA A 177 21.13 11.13 1.82
N THR A 178 21.16 11.65 0.60
CA THR A 178 21.92 12.88 0.28
C THR A 178 21.08 14.15 0.23
N ASN A 179 19.74 14.08 0.11
CA ASN A 179 18.74 15.18 0.22
C ASN A 179 17.30 14.77 -0.16
N GLU A 180 17.07 13.52 -0.61
CA GLU A 180 15.76 13.03 -1.04
C GLU A 180 15.01 12.40 0.14
N PHE A 181 14.36 13.25 0.93
CA PHE A 181 13.57 12.81 2.07
C PHE A 181 12.15 12.41 1.67
N SER A 182 11.69 11.31 2.24
CA SER A 182 10.34 10.79 2.08
C SER A 182 9.33 11.53 2.95
N SER A 183 8.09 11.60 2.48
CA SER A 183 6.94 12.09 3.25
C SER A 183 6.29 11.03 4.14
N ILE A 184 6.87 9.82 4.22
CA ILE A 184 6.36 8.70 5.01
C ILE A 184 6.31 9.09 6.49
N GLU A 185 5.12 8.96 7.07
CA GLU A 185 4.81 9.16 8.48
C GLU A 185 4.62 7.81 9.22
N TYR A 186 4.22 6.77 8.49
CA TYR A 186 3.94 5.43 9.02
C TYR A 186 4.68 4.39 8.18
N LEU A 187 5.65 3.72 8.79
CA LEU A 187 6.46 2.70 8.13
C LEU A 187 6.34 1.36 8.85
N VAL A 188 5.95 0.33 8.11
CA VAL A 188 5.86 -1.06 8.57
C VAL A 188 6.70 -1.93 7.66
N ILE A 189 7.76 -2.54 8.19
CA ILE A 189 8.61 -3.48 7.45
C ILE A 189 8.52 -4.83 8.13
N ASN A 190 7.86 -5.79 7.48
CA ASN A 190 7.60 -7.12 8.04
C ASN A 190 8.58 -8.19 7.52
N ASN A 191 9.66 -7.79 6.86
CA ASN A 191 10.74 -8.70 6.49
C ASN A 191 11.94 -8.56 7.44
N LYS A 192 12.93 -9.44 7.25
CA LYS A 192 14.22 -9.36 7.92
C LYS A 192 14.93 -8.05 7.59
N VAL A 193 15.36 -7.32 8.62
CA VAL A 193 16.14 -6.08 8.53
C VAL A 193 17.32 -6.19 9.49
N SER A 194 18.53 -5.88 9.04
CA SER A 194 19.69 -5.78 9.94
C SER A 194 19.73 -4.40 10.61
N ILE A 195 20.39 -4.31 11.77
CA ILE A 195 20.64 -3.02 12.42
C ILE A 195 21.36 -2.05 11.47
N ASP A 196 22.38 -2.51 10.73
CA ASP A 196 23.10 -1.66 9.76
C ASP A 196 22.17 -1.09 8.67
N GLN A 197 21.23 -1.91 8.18
CA GLN A 197 20.22 -1.45 7.24
C GLN A 197 19.31 -0.40 7.86
N LEU A 198 18.88 -0.60 9.11
CA LEU A 198 18.03 0.36 9.82
C LEU A 198 18.70 1.73 9.90
N TYR A 199 19.99 1.80 10.25
CA TYR A 199 20.77 3.04 10.25
C TYR A 199 20.84 3.70 8.87
N SER A 200 20.93 2.93 7.80
CA SER A 200 20.89 3.48 6.44
C SER A 200 19.50 3.89 5.96
N LEU A 201 18.44 3.34 6.57
CA LEU A 201 17.05 3.50 6.16
C LEU A 201 16.40 4.75 6.77
N LEU A 202 16.58 4.94 8.08
CA LEU A 202 15.93 6.01 8.83
C LEU A 202 16.25 7.44 8.34
N PRO A 203 17.43 7.77 7.78
CA PRO A 203 17.68 9.09 7.21
C PRO A 203 16.71 9.47 6.08
N TYR A 204 16.16 8.49 5.36
CA TYR A 204 15.21 8.74 4.28
C TYR A 204 13.81 9.13 4.78
N VAL A 205 13.47 8.89 6.05
CA VAL A 205 12.12 9.07 6.60
C VAL A 205 12.12 10.00 7.81
N PRO A 206 12.56 11.27 7.69
CA PRO A 206 12.71 12.16 8.84
C PRO A 206 11.37 12.58 9.49
N GLN A 207 10.24 12.43 8.77
CA GLN A 207 8.89 12.75 9.25
C GLN A 207 8.19 11.57 9.95
N LEU A 208 8.93 10.49 10.21
CA LEU A 208 8.36 9.26 10.73
C LEU A 208 7.73 9.46 12.11
N ARG A 209 6.46 9.10 12.23
CA ARG A 209 5.68 9.12 13.48
C ARG A 209 5.52 7.73 14.07
N ARG A 210 5.43 6.72 13.22
CA ARG A 210 5.28 5.32 13.62
C ARG A 210 6.22 4.40 12.84
N LEU A 211 7.00 3.62 13.58
CA LEU A 211 7.87 2.58 13.05
C LEU A 211 7.43 1.21 13.58
N SER A 212 7.27 0.24 12.68
CA SER A 212 7.06 -1.16 13.04
C SER A 212 8.00 -2.05 12.23
N LEU A 213 8.82 -2.84 12.91
CA LEU A 213 9.76 -3.80 12.31
C LEU A 213 9.43 -5.22 12.79
N GLY A 214 9.15 -6.13 11.86
CA GLY A 214 8.76 -7.51 12.17
C GLY A 214 9.95 -8.44 12.46
N HIS A 215 11.13 -8.19 11.91
CA HIS A 215 12.28 -9.06 12.15
C HIS A 215 13.60 -8.27 12.15
N LEU A 216 13.93 -7.64 13.29
CA LEU A 216 15.20 -6.94 13.46
C LEU A 216 16.28 -7.91 13.93
N CYS A 217 17.39 -7.99 13.19
CA CYS A 217 18.51 -8.90 13.47
C CYS A 217 19.82 -8.15 13.67
N GLU A 218 20.76 -8.78 14.37
CA GLU A 218 22.09 -8.21 14.60
C GLU A 218 22.84 -7.82 13.33
N PRO A 219 23.70 -6.78 13.42
CA PRO A 219 24.61 -6.45 12.35
C PRO A 219 25.54 -7.64 12.12
N ARG A 220 25.77 -7.99 10.86
CA ARG A 220 26.74 -9.06 10.54
C ARG A 220 28.16 -8.55 10.50
N TRP A 221 28.38 -7.24 10.37
CA TRP A 221 29.68 -6.60 10.26
C TRP A 221 29.91 -5.61 11.40
N SER A 222 31.17 -5.49 11.83
CA SER A 222 31.56 -4.68 12.99
C SER A 222 31.32 -3.19 12.76
N ARG A 223 30.65 -2.55 13.73
CA ARG A 223 30.49 -1.09 13.97
C ARG A 223 30.99 -0.20 12.83
N THR A 224 30.13 0.07 11.84
CA THR A 224 30.20 1.35 11.14
C THR A 224 29.90 2.46 12.14
N ASP A 225 30.66 3.55 12.10
CA ASP A 225 30.38 4.75 12.89
C ASP A 225 28.94 5.19 12.62
N MET A 226 28.09 4.90 13.58
CA MET A 226 26.66 5.15 13.47
C MET A 226 26.43 6.61 13.81
N ASN A 227 26.21 7.44 12.79
CA ASN A 227 25.73 8.80 13.01
C ASN A 227 24.35 8.73 13.68
N SER A 228 24.19 9.43 14.80
CA SER A 228 22.90 9.53 15.49
C SER A 228 21.87 10.17 14.55
N ILE A 229 20.73 9.51 14.36
CA ILE A 229 19.63 10.05 13.56
C ILE A 229 18.52 10.41 14.53
N ILE A 230 18.22 11.70 14.61
CA ILE A 230 17.18 12.19 15.51
C ILE A 230 15.84 12.15 14.77
N LEU A 231 14.98 11.20 15.16
CA LEU A 231 13.61 11.07 14.65
C LEU A 231 12.64 11.93 15.48
N ASN A 232 12.67 13.24 15.28
CA ASN A 232 11.98 14.24 16.09
C ASN A 232 10.46 14.05 16.26
N TYR A 233 9.80 13.33 15.33
CA TYR A 233 8.35 13.16 15.30
C TYR A 233 7.88 11.77 15.72
N LEU A 234 8.81 10.88 16.06
CA LEU A 234 8.50 9.50 16.36
C LEU A 234 7.74 9.39 17.68
N THR A 235 6.58 8.77 17.64
CA THR A 235 5.68 8.61 18.80
C THR A 235 5.33 7.17 19.09
N TYR A 236 5.59 6.27 18.14
CA TYR A 236 5.30 4.84 18.27
C TYR A 236 6.40 4.01 17.63
N VAL A 237 6.86 3.02 18.38
CA VAL A 237 7.88 2.06 17.95
C VAL A 237 7.42 0.66 18.34
N SER A 238 7.45 -0.27 17.39
CA SER A 238 7.20 -1.69 17.60
C SER A 238 8.34 -2.48 16.95
N LEU A 239 9.09 -3.23 17.75
CA LEU A 239 10.25 -4.00 17.29
C LEU A 239 10.09 -5.45 17.71
N GLU A 240 10.09 -6.35 16.74
CA GLU A 240 10.28 -7.77 16.99
C GLU A 240 11.75 -8.12 16.76
N LEU A 241 12.42 -8.47 17.87
CA LEU A 241 13.87 -8.67 17.93
C LEU A 241 14.21 -10.15 17.74
N TYR A 242 15.12 -10.44 16.82
CA TYR A 242 15.58 -11.79 16.54
C TYR A 242 17.10 -11.89 16.75
N SER A 243 17.49 -12.62 17.80
CA SER A 243 18.89 -12.82 18.19
C SER A 243 19.68 -11.53 18.47
N VAL A 244 19.02 -10.42 18.85
CA VAL A 244 19.68 -9.14 19.17
C VAL A 244 20.18 -9.16 20.61
N SER A 245 21.49 -8.96 20.82
CA SER A 245 22.08 -8.79 22.15
C SER A 245 21.58 -7.52 22.84
N PHE A 246 21.61 -7.54 24.17
CA PHE A 246 21.17 -6.41 24.98
C PHE A 246 21.97 -5.13 24.68
N ASP A 247 23.29 -5.23 24.47
CA ASP A 247 24.14 -4.08 24.15
C ASP A 247 23.74 -3.42 22.82
N ASN A 248 23.42 -4.23 21.81
CA ASN A 248 22.92 -3.73 20.52
C ASN A 248 21.54 -3.11 20.66
N PHE A 249 20.64 -3.71 21.44
CA PHE A 249 19.34 -3.14 21.75
C PHE A 249 19.46 -1.79 22.47
N GLU A 250 20.28 -1.70 23.52
CA GLU A 250 20.54 -0.46 24.25
C GLU A 250 21.10 0.63 23.33
N SER A 251 22.01 0.25 22.41
CA SER A 251 22.54 1.15 21.39
C SER A 251 21.45 1.65 20.42
N ILE A 252 20.52 0.80 19.99
CA ILE A 252 19.38 1.22 19.15
C ILE A 252 18.54 2.26 19.90
N ILE A 253 18.15 1.96 21.13
CA ILE A 253 17.32 2.88 21.93
C ILE A 253 18.02 4.23 22.05
N LYS A 254 19.27 4.26 22.53
CA LYS A 254 20.00 5.52 22.76
C LYS A 254 20.23 6.37 21.51
N ASN A 255 20.31 5.75 20.33
CA ASN A 255 20.65 6.46 19.09
C ASN A 255 19.45 6.89 18.25
N PHE A 256 18.26 6.31 18.49
CA PHE A 256 17.09 6.53 17.65
C PHE A 256 15.83 6.99 18.37
N PHE A 257 15.68 6.68 19.67
CA PHE A 257 14.44 6.86 20.44
C PHE A 257 14.69 7.66 21.72
#